data_AF-A0A941PPK6-F1
#
_entry.id   AF-A0A941PPK6-F1
#
_cell.length_a   1.000
_cell.length_b   1.000
_cell.length_c   1.000
_cell.angle_alpha   90.00
_cell.angle_beta   90.00
_cell.angle_gamma   90.00
#
_symmetry.space_group_name_H-M   'P 1'
#
loop_
_entity.id
_entity.type
_entity.pdbx_description
1 polymer ?
#
loop_
_entity_poly.entity_id
_entity_poly.type
_entity_poly.pdbx_seq_one_letter_code
_entity_poly.pdbx_strand_id
1 'polypeptide(L)' 'MFGFSEEQIAWFGLTFGVGAFMAYMLFIIGHLAWESKAGKFGTFVLFLALAFGMVGFVAKLIIEWVLEH' A
#
# COMPACT_ATOMS: atom_id res chain seq x y z
N MET A 1 19.54 -25.86 -5.43
CA MET A 1 18.84 -24.55 -5.41
C MET A 1 17.43 -24.83 -4.89
N PHE A 2 17.00 -24.09 -3.85
CA PHE A 2 15.74 -24.31 -3.13
C PHE A 2 14.59 -24.60 -4.11
N GLY A 3 13.84 -25.69 -3.89
CA GLY A 3 12.80 -26.22 -4.79
C GLY A 3 11.53 -25.38 -4.92
N PHE A 4 11.64 -24.05 -4.90
CA PHE A 4 10.58 -23.11 -5.27
C PHE A 4 10.87 -22.58 -6.68
N SER A 5 9.85 -22.49 -7.53
CA SER A 5 10.03 -21.86 -8.85
C SER A 5 10.29 -20.37 -8.69
N GLU A 6 11.03 -19.77 -9.64
CA GLU A 6 11.29 -18.32 -9.65
C GLU A 6 9.98 -17.53 -9.65
N GLU A 7 8.95 -18.02 -10.34
CA GLU A 7 7.60 -17.45 -10.34
C GLU A 7 6.95 -17.46 -8.94
N GLN A 8 7.11 -18.53 -8.16
CA GLN A 8 6.54 -18.59 -6.81
C GLN A 8 7.20 -17.58 -5.86
N ILE A 9 8.51 -17.43 -5.97
CA ILE A 9 9.26 -16.46 -5.16
C ILE A 9 8.89 -15.03 -5.59
N ALA A 10 8.76 -14.78 -6.89
CA ALA A 10 8.35 -13.48 -7.43
C ALA A 10 6.93 -13.12 -7.02
N TRP A 11 5.97 -14.05 -7.15
CA TRP A 11 4.59 -13.84 -6.73
C TRP A 11 4.49 -13.54 -5.23
N PHE A 12 5.20 -14.31 -4.40
CA PHE A 12 5.21 -14.09 -2.96
C PHE A 12 5.83 -12.73 -2.60
N GLY A 13 6.98 -12.40 -3.19
CA GLY A 13 7.67 -11.13 -2.96
C GLY A 13 6.86 -9.91 -3.42
N LEU A 14 6.20 -10.01 -4.57
CA LEU A 14 5.35 -8.94 -5.10
C LEU A 14 4.06 -8.79 -4.29
N THR A 15 3.42 -9.89 -3.89
CA THR A 15 2.15 -9.81 -3.15
C THR A 15 2.38 -9.37 -1.70
N PHE A 16 3.23 -10.09 -0.97
CA PHE A 16 3.46 -9.80 0.44
C PHE A 16 4.42 -8.63 0.66
N GLY A 17 5.49 -8.53 -0.14
CA GLY A 17 6.48 -7.47 0.01
C GLY A 17 5.91 -6.09 -0.33
N VAL A 18 5.22 -5.95 -1.45
CA VAL A 18 4.58 -4.67 -1.83
C VAL A 18 3.44 -4.34 -0.86
N GLY A 19 2.61 -5.32 -0.48
CA GLY A 19 1.55 -5.11 0.51
C GLY A 19 2.07 -4.64 1.87
N ALA A 20 3.14 -5.25 2.38
CA ALA A 20 3.79 -4.84 3.62
C ALA A 20 4.40 -3.43 3.51
N PHE A 21 5.03 -3.09 2.37
CA PHE A 21 5.61 -1.77 2.13
C PHE A 21 4.54 -0.68 2.07
N MET A 22 3.38 -0.96 1.47
CA MET A 22 2.22 -0.06 1.49
C MET A 22 1.67 0.15 2.90
N ALA A 23 1.55 -0.90 3.70
CA ALA A 23 1.14 -0.78 5.10
C ALA A 23 2.13 0.09 5.90
N TYR A 24 3.43 -0.06 5.65
CA TYR A 24 4.45 0.77 6.28
C TYR A 24 4.37 2.26 5.84
N MET A 25 4.00 2.55 4.59
CA MET A 25 3.73 3.92 4.16
C MET A 25 2.58 4.56 4.96
N LEU A 26 1.47 3.84 5.20
CA LEU A 26 0.39 4.34 6.04
C LEU A 26 0.86 4.65 7.48
N PHE A 27 1.73 3.80 8.03
CA PHE A 27 2.35 4.04 9.34
C PHE A 27 3.19 5.32 9.34
N ILE A 28 4.02 5.53 8.32
CA ILE A 28 4.84 6.75 8.19
C ILE A 28 3.95 8.00 8.06
N ILE A 29 2.88 7.95 7.25
CA ILE A 29 1.94 9.07 7.09
C ILE A 29 1.29 9.41 8.45
N GLY A 30 0.91 8.40 9.22
CA GLY A 30 0.39 8.57 10.58
C GLY A 30 1.40 9.22 11.53
N HIS A 31 2.65 8.74 11.51
CA HIS A 31 3.73 9.32 12.30
C HIS A 31 3.99 10.79 11.91
N LEU A 32 4.05 11.08 10.60
CA LEU A 32 4.25 12.42 10.07
C LEU A 32 3.11 13.37 10.49
N ALA A 33 1.86 12.90 10.47
CA ALA A 33 0.72 13.70 10.92
C ALA A 33 0.83 14.07 12.41
N TRP A 34 1.32 13.15 13.24
CA TRP A 34 1.56 13.40 14.66
C TRP A 34 2.73 14.38 14.87
N GLU A 35 3.87 14.12 14.22
CA GLU A 35 5.07 14.96 14.33
C GLU A 35 4.81 16.39 13.83
N SER A 36 4.04 16.52 12.75
CA SER A 36 3.65 17.82 12.18
C SER A 36 2.59 18.56 13.01
N LYS A 37 2.10 17.98 14.12
CA LYS A 37 0.96 18.49 14.91
C LYS A 37 -0.25 18.82 14.02
N ALA A 38 -0.46 18.00 12.99
CA ALA A 38 -1.60 18.17 12.11
C ALA A 38 -2.88 18.00 12.94
N GLY A 39 -3.75 19.02 12.96
CA GLY A 39 -5.05 18.91 13.61
C GLY A 39 -5.94 17.89 12.88
N LYS A 40 -7.14 17.61 13.40
CA LYS A 40 -8.07 16.62 12.82
C LYS A 40 -8.28 16.76 11.31
N PHE A 41 -8.45 17.99 10.83
CA PHE A 41 -8.59 18.29 9.40
C PHE A 41 -7.27 18.15 8.65
N GLY A 42 -6.15 18.56 9.25
CA GLY A 42 -4.82 18.42 8.65
C GLY A 42 -4.43 16.97 8.45
N THR A 43 -4.62 16.11 9.44
CA THR A 43 -4.37 14.66 9.32
C THR A 43 -5.25 14.04 8.25
N PHE A 44 -6.53 14.43 8.15
CA PHE A 44 -7.42 13.95 7.10
C PHE A 44 -6.91 14.30 5.70
N VAL A 45 -6.55 15.56 5.47
CA VAL A 45 -6.02 16.00 4.17
C VAL A 45 -4.66 15.35 3.88
N LEU A 46 -3.80 15.19 4.90
CA LEU A 46 -2.49 14.56 4.75
C LEU A 46 -2.61 13.09 4.37
N PHE A 47 -3.51 12.35 5.03
CA PHE A 47 -3.84 10.98 4.65
C PHE A 47 -4.47 10.93 3.26
N LEU A 48 -5.42 11.79 2.96
CA LEU A 48 -6.07 11.80 1.65
C LEU A 48 -5.04 12.03 0.53
N ALA A 49 -4.18 13.04 0.64
CA ALA A 49 -3.21 13.40 -0.39
C ALA A 49 -2.11 12.35 -0.57
N LEU A 50 -1.53 11.84 0.52
CA LEU A 50 -0.42 10.88 0.47
C LEU A 50 -0.90 9.45 0.21
N ALA A 51 -2.04 9.05 0.78
CA ALA A 51 -2.60 7.71 0.58
C ALA A 51 -3.41 7.57 -0.71
N PHE A 52 -3.74 8.67 -1.42
CA PHE A 52 -4.48 8.61 -2.69
C PHE A 52 -3.86 7.65 -3.71
N GLY A 53 -2.53 7.68 -3.84
CA GLY A 53 -1.79 6.79 -4.75
C GLY A 53 -1.99 5.30 -4.41
N MET A 54 -2.07 4.97 -3.11
CA MET A 54 -2.35 3.61 -2.66
C MET A 54 -3.79 3.19 -2.95
N VAL A 55 -4.76 4.10 -2.82
CA VAL A 55 -6.15 3.84 -3.19
C VAL A 55 -6.27 3.51 -4.68
N GLY A 56 -5.56 4.24 -5.54
CA GLY A 56 -5.49 3.94 -6.98
C GLY A 56 -4.90 2.56 -7.28
N PHE A 57 -3.85 2.16 -6.56
CA PHE A 57 -3.27 0.82 -6.69
C PHE A 57 -4.25 -0.29 -6.26
N VAL A 58 -4.96 -0.10 -5.14
CA VAL A 58 -5.99 -1.04 -4.68
C VAL A 58 -7.16 -1.10 -5.68
N ALA A 59 -7.59 0.04 -6.22
CA ALA A 59 -8.63 0.09 -7.24
C ALA A 59 -8.21 -0.69 -8.49
N LYS A 60 -6.95 -0.54 -8.94
CA LYS A 60 -6.40 -1.33 -10.04
C LYS A 60 -6.48 -2.84 -9.78
N LEU A 61 -6.09 -3.30 -8.59
CA LEU A 61 -6.18 -4.71 -8.21
C LEU A 61 -7.63 -5.23 -8.19
N ILE A 62 -8.58 -4.42 -7.72
CA ILE A 62 -10.00 -4.79 -7.72
C ILE A 62 -10.52 -4.87 -9.15
N ILE A 63 -10.19 -3.90 -10.00
CA ILE A 63 -10.61 -3.90 -11.41
C ILE A 63 -10.02 -5.10 -12.14
N GLU A 64 -8.75 -5.41 -11.93
CA GLU A 64 -8.07 -6.60 -12.47
C GLU A 64 -8.79 -7.88 -12.02
N TRP A 65 -9.10 -8.00 -10.72
CA TRP A 65 -9.84 -9.13 -10.20
C TRP A 65 -11.25 -9.27 -10.79
N VAL A 66 -11.97 -8.16 -11.00
CA VAL A 66 -13.31 -8.15 -11.60
C VAL A 66 -13.27 -8.45 -13.10
N LEU A 67 -12.20 -8.10 -13.82
CA LEU A 67 -12.05 -8.38 -15.25
C LEU A 67 -11.51 -9.78 -15.54
N GLU A 68 -10.73 -10.36 -14.63
CA GLU A 68 -10.21 -11.72 -14.74
C GLU A 68 -11.21 -12.79 -14.26
N HIS A 69 -12.26 -12.39 -13.52
CA HIS A 69 -13.43 -13.22 -13.19
C HIS A 69 -14.56 -13.07 -14.21
#